data_AF-A0A7S7SM16-F1
#
_entry.id   AF-A0A7S7SM16-F1
#
_cell.length_a   1.000
_cell.length_b   1.000
_cell.length_c   1.000
_cell.angle_alpha   90.00
_cell.angle_beta   90.00
_cell.angle_gamma   90.00
#
_symmetry.space_group_name_H-M   'P 1'
#
loop_
_entity.id
_entity.type
_entity.pdbx_description
1 polymer ?
#
loop_
_entity_poly.entity_id
_entity_poly.type
_entity_poly.pdbx_seq_one_letter_code
_entity_poly.pdbx_strand_id
1 'polypeptide(L)'
;MHQPIEDGLEDFLSGKVDSHRYQGLERHLSVCAECRDEVGQLVEQVTLLRTLRAPADAEPAPGFYARVMDRIEAQTGNSFWSIFLEPAFGKRLMYASLALFVVLTSAVFQTNSSSTATESDPMTIMAGYDLPHASGDDPRHDREVVLVNLATYSTGATASALPVSSD
;
A
#
# COMPACT_ATOMS: atom_id res chain seq x y z
N MET A 1 0.43 18.89 -25.03
CA MET A 1 1.72 19.57 -24.73
C MET A 1 1.38 20.92 -24.08
N HIS A 2 0.98 20.89 -22.79
CA HIS A 2 0.49 22.06 -22.03
C HIS A 2 1.53 22.58 -21.03
N GLN A 3 2.76 22.09 -21.14
CA GLN A 3 3.88 22.38 -20.23
C GLN A 3 4.10 23.89 -19.95
N PRO A 4 3.97 24.81 -20.94
CA PRO A 4 4.09 26.24 -20.65
C PRO A 4 3.03 26.79 -19.68
N ILE A 5 1.85 26.17 -19.63
CA ILE A 5 0.77 26.51 -18.69
C ILE A 5 1.13 25.97 -17.31
N GLU A 6 1.51 24.69 -17.21
CA GLU A 6 1.89 24.05 -15.95
C GLU A 6 3.04 24.80 -15.24
N ASP A 7 4.04 25.26 -16.00
CA ASP A 7 5.23 25.92 -15.47
C ASP A 7 5.03 27.42 -15.15
N GLY A 8 4.01 28.07 -15.75
CA GLY A 8 3.92 29.55 -15.80
C GLY A 8 2.59 30.16 -15.35
N LEU A 9 1.58 29.34 -15.05
CA LEU A 9 0.24 29.80 -14.70
C LEU A 9 0.20 30.61 -13.39
N GLU A 10 0.92 30.17 -12.35
CA GLU A 10 0.92 30.86 -11.05
C GLU A 10 1.57 32.24 -11.14
N ASP A 11 2.70 32.35 -11.85
CA ASP A 11 3.40 33.61 -12.10
C ASP A 11 2.50 34.57 -12.89
N PHE A 12 1.81 34.05 -13.91
CA PHE A 12 0.83 34.80 -14.71
C PHE A 12 -0.35 35.32 -13.86
N LEU A 13 -1.00 34.45 -13.07
CA LEU A 13 -2.16 34.83 -12.25
C LEU A 13 -1.79 35.74 -11.07
N SER A 14 -0.59 35.59 -10.52
CA SER A 14 -0.08 36.45 -9.44
C SER A 14 0.36 37.83 -9.92
N GLY A 15 0.51 38.03 -11.24
CA GLY A 15 1.00 39.27 -11.84
C GLY A 15 2.50 39.48 -11.63
N LYS A 16 3.24 38.45 -11.20
CA LYS A 16 4.70 38.48 -11.07
C LYS A 16 5.30 38.06 -12.41
N VAL A 17 5.79 39.05 -13.16
CA VAL A 17 6.23 38.83 -14.54
C VAL A 17 7.68 38.33 -14.56
N ASP A 18 7.87 37.02 -14.70
CA ASP A 18 9.11 36.49 -15.27
C ASP A 18 8.99 36.48 -16.80
N SER A 19 9.74 37.39 -17.43
CA SER A 19 9.65 37.71 -18.87
C SER A 19 9.85 36.51 -19.81
N HIS A 20 10.68 35.53 -19.42
CA HIS A 20 10.96 34.37 -20.29
C HIS A 20 9.81 33.35 -20.27
N ARG A 21 9.26 33.05 -19.09
CA ARG A 21 8.12 32.13 -18.92
C ARG A 21 6.84 32.70 -19.51
N TYR A 22 6.65 34.01 -19.37
CA TYR A 22 5.51 34.73 -19.92
C TYR A 22 5.42 34.62 -21.45
N GLN A 23 6.53 34.78 -22.18
CA GLN A 23 6.54 34.66 -23.64
C GLN A 23 6.21 33.25 -24.13
N GLY A 24 6.66 32.21 -23.41
CA GLY A 24 6.32 30.82 -23.72
C GLY A 24 4.83 30.53 -23.54
N LEU A 25 4.27 31.01 -22.42
CA LEU A 25 2.85 30.92 -22.10
C LEU A 25 1.98 31.66 -23.13
N GLU A 26 2.29 32.91 -23.45
CA GLU A 26 1.52 33.74 -24.39
C GLU A 26 1.51 33.12 -25.80
N ARG A 27 2.65 32.60 -26.25
CA ARG A 27 2.74 31.85 -27.51
C ARG A 27 1.84 30.63 -27.47
N HIS A 28 1.82 29.87 -26.37
CA HIS A 28 0.96 28.69 -26.26
C HIS A 28 -0.52 29.06 -26.25
N LEU A 29 -0.92 30.07 -25.47
CA LEU A 29 -2.29 30.57 -25.41
C LEU A 29 -2.79 31.07 -26.78
N SER A 30 -1.90 31.61 -27.62
CA SER A 30 -2.24 32.02 -28.99
C SER A 30 -2.63 30.85 -29.90
N VAL A 31 -2.13 29.64 -29.63
CA VAL A 31 -2.31 28.44 -30.47
C VAL A 31 -3.37 27.49 -29.90
N CYS A 32 -3.47 27.34 -28.58
CA CYS A 32 -4.39 26.41 -27.93
C CYS A 32 -5.65 27.13 -27.43
N ALA A 33 -6.82 26.80 -27.99
CA ALA A 33 -8.10 27.38 -27.57
C ALA A 33 -8.54 26.86 -26.19
N GLU A 34 -8.35 25.57 -25.92
CA GLU A 34 -8.70 24.93 -24.64
C GLU A 34 -8.01 25.61 -23.45
N CYS A 35 -6.67 25.75 -23.50
CA CYS A 35 -5.94 26.45 -22.44
C CYS A 35 -6.31 27.93 -22.32
N ARG A 36 -6.75 28.57 -23.41
CA ARG A 36 -7.20 29.96 -23.35
C ARG A 36 -8.50 30.10 -22.59
N ASP A 37 -9.44 29.19 -22.83
CA ASP A 37 -10.73 29.18 -22.14
C ASP A 37 -10.54 28.86 -20.65
N GLU A 38 -9.70 27.89 -20.31
CA GLU A 38 -9.36 27.54 -18.93
C GLU A 38 -8.68 28.70 -18.19
N VAL A 39 -7.65 29.31 -18.78
CA VAL A 39 -6.97 30.46 -18.18
C VAL A 39 -7.92 31.66 -18.07
N GLY A 40 -8.83 31.85 -19.03
CA GLY A 40 -9.88 32.87 -18.96
C GLY A 40 -10.77 32.70 -17.72
N GLN A 41 -11.23 31.48 -17.45
CA GLN A 41 -12.03 31.17 -16.24
C GLN A 41 -11.24 31.40 -14.95
N LEU A 42 -9.96 31.03 -14.92
CA LEU A 42 -9.09 31.26 -13.76
C LEU A 42 -8.85 32.76 -13.51
N VAL A 43 -8.65 33.54 -14.57
CA VAL A 43 -8.52 35.00 -14.46
C VAL A 43 -9.80 35.60 -13.89
N GLU A 44 -10.97 35.17 -14.37
CA GLU A 44 -12.26 35.61 -13.82
C GLU A 44 -12.37 35.30 -12.32
N GLN A 45 -12.04 34.07 -11.89
CA GLN A 45 -12.03 33.70 -10.48
C GLN A 45 -11.07 34.56 -9.65
N VAL A 46 -9.85 34.78 -10.15
CA VAL A 46 -8.86 35.64 -9.47
C VAL A 46 -9.37 37.07 -9.36
N THR A 47 -10.05 37.60 -10.38
CA THR A 47 -10.64 38.95 -10.29
C THR A 47 -11.71 39.03 -9.21
N LEU A 48 -12.59 38.03 -9.10
CA LEU A 48 -13.59 37.95 -8.04
C LEU A 48 -12.93 37.86 -6.66
N LEU A 49 -11.91 37.00 -6.49
CA LEU A 49 -11.18 36.89 -5.23
C LEU A 49 -10.48 38.19 -4.85
N ARG A 50 -9.96 38.94 -5.83
CA ARG A 50 -9.34 40.26 -5.60
C ARG A 50 -10.36 41.29 -5.09
N THR A 51 -11.64 41.18 -5.45
CA THR A 51 -12.70 42.05 -4.88
C THR A 51 -12.95 41.81 -3.39
N LEU A 52 -12.67 40.60 -2.90
CA LEU A 52 -12.79 40.24 -1.48
C LEU A 52 -11.55 40.62 -0.67
N ARG A 53 -10.46 41.03 -1.34
CA ARG A 53 -9.21 41.37 -0.66
C ARG A 53 -9.44 42.60 0.20
N ALA A 54 -9.04 42.49 1.47
CA ALA A 54 -9.05 43.64 2.36
C ALA A 54 -8.16 44.77 1.80
N PRO A 55 -8.51 46.04 2.06
CA PRO A 55 -7.67 47.18 1.73
C PRO A 55 -6.22 46.97 2.20
N ALA A 56 -5.24 47.52 1.48
CA ALA A 56 -3.81 47.31 1.78
C ALA A 56 -3.39 47.84 3.16
N ASP A 57 -4.19 48.74 3.72
CA ASP A 57 -4.07 49.39 5.02
C ASP A 57 -4.96 48.76 6.11
N ALA A 58 -5.64 47.65 5.81
CA ALA A 58 -6.44 46.92 6.78
C ALA A 58 -5.52 46.15 7.76
N GLU A 59 -4.92 46.86 8.70
CA GLU A 59 -4.19 46.25 9.81
C GLU A 59 -5.17 45.73 10.86
N PRO A 60 -5.03 44.48 11.34
CA PRO A 60 -5.87 43.97 12.41
C PRO A 60 -5.67 44.80 13.67
N ALA A 61 -6.76 45.06 14.41
CA ALA A 61 -6.69 45.81 15.66
C ALA A 61 -5.68 45.18 16.64
N PRO A 62 -4.98 45.98 17.46
CA PRO A 62 -4.03 45.46 18.44
C PRO A 62 -4.69 44.41 19.34
N GLY A 63 -3.99 43.30 19.58
CA GLY A 63 -4.51 42.16 20.35
C GLY A 63 -5.52 41.27 19.60
N PHE A 64 -5.77 41.50 18.30
CA PHE A 64 -6.55 40.57 17.47
C PHE A 64 -5.91 39.16 17.45
N TYR A 65 -4.59 39.08 17.19
CA TYR A 65 -3.87 37.81 17.18
C TYR A 65 -3.94 37.08 18.51
N ALA A 66 -3.78 37.78 19.64
CA ALA A 66 -3.92 37.19 20.97
C ALA A 66 -5.31 36.56 21.15
N ARG A 67 -6.37 37.29 20.81
CA ARG A 67 -7.75 36.78 20.90
C ARG A 67 -8.04 35.59 19.96
N VAL A 68 -7.43 35.58 18.77
CA VAL A 68 -7.54 34.46 17.83
C VAL A 68 -6.82 33.24 18.38
N MET A 69 -5.60 33.40 18.90
CA MET A 69 -4.83 32.32 19.51
C MET A 69 -5.55 31.75 20.74
N ASP A 70 -6.02 32.60 21.65
CA ASP A 70 -6.80 32.19 22.82
C ASP A 70 -8.02 31.36 22.42
N ARG A 71 -8.71 31.76 21.33
CA ARG A 71 -9.88 31.04 20.83
C ARG A 71 -9.52 29.71 20.15
N ILE A 72 -8.43 29.66 19.39
CA ILE A 72 -7.92 28.42 18.80
C ILE A 72 -7.56 27.45 19.91
N GLU A 73 -6.80 27.88 20.91
CA GLU A 73 -6.40 27.04 22.04
C GLU A 73 -7.60 26.53 22.83
N ALA A 74 -8.58 27.41 23.11
CA ALA A 74 -9.82 27.02 23.76
C ALA A 74 -10.64 25.99 22.96
N GLN A 75 -10.58 26.01 21.62
CA GLN A 75 -11.27 25.06 20.75
C GLN A 75 -10.47 23.78 20.48
N THR A 76 -9.14 23.82 20.60
CA THR A 76 -8.24 22.69 20.30
C THR A 76 -8.42 21.53 21.30
N GLY A 77 -8.94 21.80 22.51
CA GLY A 77 -9.26 20.78 23.52
C GLY A 77 -10.31 19.74 23.10
N ASN A 78 -11.13 20.02 22.07
CA ASN A 78 -12.17 19.12 21.58
C ASN A 78 -11.76 18.33 20.32
N SER A 79 -10.48 18.30 19.97
CA SER A 79 -9.98 17.57 18.80
C SER A 79 -10.14 16.06 18.99
N PHE A 80 -10.70 15.35 18.00
CA PHE A 80 -10.84 13.88 17.98
C PHE A 80 -9.54 13.13 18.33
N TRP A 81 -8.39 13.76 18.14
CA TRP A 81 -7.08 13.26 18.54
C TRP A 81 -6.88 13.12 20.05
N SER A 82 -7.57 13.92 20.88
CA SER A 82 -7.47 13.83 22.34
C SER A 82 -8.02 12.51 22.87
N ILE A 83 -9.05 11.94 22.23
CA ILE A 83 -9.63 10.63 22.59
C ILE A 83 -8.64 9.49 22.31
N PHE A 84 -7.90 9.56 21.20
CA PHE A 84 -6.88 8.57 20.86
C PHE A 84 -5.59 8.74 21.70
N LEU A 85 -5.27 9.97 22.10
CA LEU A 85 -4.11 10.32 22.92
C LEU A 85 -4.42 10.29 24.43
N GLU A 86 -5.66 9.97 24.82
CA GLU A 86 -6.03 9.91 26.22
C GLU A 86 -5.29 8.75 26.91
N PRO A 87 -4.63 8.96 28.06
CA PRO A 87 -3.77 7.96 28.68
C PRO A 87 -4.47 6.63 28.98
N ALA A 88 -5.79 6.64 29.14
CA ALA A 88 -6.59 5.45 29.40
C ALA A 88 -6.76 4.58 28.14
N PHE A 89 -6.96 5.18 26.97
CA PHE A 89 -7.10 4.44 25.71
C PHE A 89 -5.76 3.86 25.27
N GLY A 90 -4.68 4.63 25.38
CA GLY A 90 -3.32 4.17 25.10
C GLY A 90 -2.90 2.98 25.96
N LYS A 91 -3.20 3.01 27.28
CA LYS A 91 -2.93 1.88 28.18
C LYS A 91 -3.71 0.62 27.77
N ARG A 92 -5.00 0.75 27.47
CA ARG A 92 -5.84 -0.38 27.04
C ARG A 92 -5.34 -0.99 25.73
N LEU A 93 -4.96 -0.15 24.76
CA LEU A 93 -4.40 -0.59 23.49
C LEU A 93 -3.04 -1.29 23.67
N MET A 94 -2.17 -0.74 24.53
CA MET A 94 -0.89 -1.35 24.88
C MET A 94 -1.12 -2.75 25.49
N TYR A 95 -2.02 -2.89 26.46
CA TYR A 95 -2.34 -4.20 27.04
C TYR A 95 -2.93 -5.18 26.02
N ALA A 96 -3.82 -4.71 25.13
CA ALA A 96 -4.39 -5.55 24.08
C ALA A 96 -3.31 -6.04 23.10
N SER A 97 -2.41 -5.17 22.67
CA SER A 97 -1.28 -5.53 21.78
C SER A 97 -0.30 -6.51 22.46
N LEU A 98 -0.02 -6.31 23.74
CA LEU A 98 0.87 -7.17 24.51
C LEU A 98 0.23 -8.55 24.72
N ALA A 99 -1.06 -8.60 25.07
CA ALA A 99 -1.80 -9.86 25.17
C ALA A 99 -1.82 -10.61 23.83
N LEU A 100 -2.08 -9.92 22.73
CA LEU A 100 -2.04 -10.50 21.39
C LEU A 100 -0.64 -11.02 21.01
N PHE A 101 0.41 -10.27 21.35
CA PHE A 101 1.79 -10.71 21.16
C PHE A 101 2.12 -11.96 21.98
N VAL A 102 1.68 -12.04 23.23
CA VAL A 102 1.84 -13.23 24.08
C VAL A 102 1.11 -14.43 23.50
N VAL A 103 -0.12 -14.24 22.99
CA VAL A 103 -0.89 -15.31 22.35
C VAL A 103 -0.21 -15.79 21.06
N LEU A 104 0.23 -14.87 20.20
CA LEU A 104 0.92 -15.21 18.95
C LEU A 104 2.26 -15.90 19.20
N THR A 105 3.06 -15.39 20.13
CA THR A 105 4.32 -16.04 20.50
C THR A 105 4.07 -17.41 21.09
N SER A 106 3.10 -17.58 22.00
CA SER A 106 2.71 -18.88 22.52
C SER A 106 2.28 -19.85 21.42
N ALA A 107 1.45 -19.39 20.48
CA ALA A 107 1.02 -20.19 19.33
C ALA A 107 2.22 -20.65 18.49
N VAL A 108 3.16 -19.75 18.17
CA VAL A 108 4.38 -20.08 17.43
C VAL A 108 5.26 -21.08 18.18
N PHE A 109 5.42 -20.93 19.51
CA PHE A 109 6.18 -21.89 20.30
C PHE A 109 5.49 -23.26 20.34
N GLN A 110 4.17 -23.31 20.45
CA GLN A 110 3.41 -24.56 20.44
C GLN A 110 3.49 -25.28 19.09
N THR A 111 3.36 -24.55 17.97
CA THR A 111 3.50 -25.15 16.62
C THR A 111 4.92 -25.67 16.37
N ASN A 112 5.95 -25.05 16.94
CA ASN A 112 7.32 -25.54 16.85
C ASN A 112 7.61 -26.70 17.82
N SER A 113 6.89 -26.80 18.94
CA SER A 113 7.04 -27.91 19.89
C SER A 113 6.43 -29.22 19.41
N SER A 114 5.55 -29.19 18.39
CA SER A 114 5.06 -30.40 17.72
C SER A 114 6.10 -31.07 16.82
N SER A 115 7.31 -30.52 16.67
CA SER A 115 8.44 -31.17 15.99
C SER A 115 9.23 -32.11 16.92
N THR A 116 8.53 -32.85 17.76
CA THR A 116 9.04 -34.09 18.37
C THR A 116 8.11 -35.25 18.02
N ALA A 117 7.91 -35.44 16.72
CA ALA A 117 7.58 -36.73 16.14
C ALA A 117 8.73 -37.08 15.17
N THR A 118 9.69 -37.81 15.71
CA THR A 118 10.51 -38.82 15.05
C THR A 118 10.23 -39.02 13.55
N GLU A 119 11.25 -38.80 12.72
CA GLU A 119 11.46 -39.54 11.48
C GLU A 119 10.46 -39.27 10.33
N SER A 120 10.32 -37.99 9.98
CA SER A 120 10.08 -37.60 8.59
C SER A 120 11.37 -37.02 8.03
N ASP A 121 12.33 -37.93 7.76
CA ASP A 121 13.37 -37.64 6.78
C ASP A 121 12.63 -37.24 5.49
N PRO A 122 12.80 -36.03 4.95
CA PRO A 122 12.10 -35.60 3.73
C PRO A 122 12.39 -36.52 2.53
N MET A 123 13.37 -37.43 2.63
CA MET A 123 13.56 -38.55 1.72
C MET A 123 12.46 -39.61 1.78
N THR A 124 11.89 -39.92 2.94
CA THR A 124 10.88 -40.99 3.11
C THR A 124 9.50 -40.60 2.60
N ILE A 125 9.16 -39.31 2.63
CA ILE A 125 7.90 -38.80 2.06
C ILE A 125 7.99 -38.64 0.53
N MET A 126 9.19 -38.38 -0.04
CA MET A 126 9.40 -38.51 -1.49
C MET A 126 9.43 -39.99 -1.93
N ALA A 127 9.85 -40.90 -1.06
CA ALA A 127 9.82 -42.35 -1.26
C ALA A 127 8.50 -42.99 -0.77
N GLY A 128 7.38 -42.28 -0.90
CA GLY A 128 6.03 -42.71 -0.51
C GLY A 128 5.43 -43.85 -1.34
N TYR A 129 6.23 -44.83 -1.73
CA TYR A 129 5.81 -46.15 -2.20
C TYR A 129 6.82 -47.17 -1.66
N ASP A 130 6.37 -48.13 -0.86
CA ASP A 130 7.13 -49.33 -0.47
C ASP A 130 7.40 -50.17 -1.74
N LEU A 131 8.37 -49.71 -2.52
CA LEU A 131 8.82 -50.34 -3.74
C LEU A 131 9.88 -51.37 -3.36
N PRO A 132 9.87 -52.58 -3.93
CA PRO A 132 10.93 -53.54 -3.71
C PRO A 132 12.30 -52.90 -3.99
N HIS A 133 13.25 -53.10 -3.09
CA HIS A 133 14.59 -52.53 -3.20
C HIS A 133 15.53 -53.54 -3.87
N ALA A 134 16.33 -53.07 -4.82
CA ALA A 134 17.40 -53.87 -5.44
C ALA A 134 18.47 -54.18 -4.38
N SER A 135 18.77 -55.47 -4.16
CA SER A 135 19.69 -55.88 -3.09
C SER A 135 21.16 -55.72 -3.49
N GLY A 136 21.47 -55.62 -4.79
CA GLY A 136 22.84 -55.44 -5.30
C GLY A 136 23.61 -56.74 -5.53
N ASP A 137 23.01 -57.90 -5.22
CA ASP A 137 23.67 -59.21 -5.31
C ASP A 137 23.55 -59.85 -6.69
N ASP A 138 22.46 -59.59 -7.43
CA ASP A 138 22.22 -60.11 -8.78
C ASP A 138 21.80 -58.97 -9.73
N PRO A 139 22.66 -58.60 -10.71
CA PRO A 139 22.38 -57.54 -11.67
C PRO A 139 21.15 -57.79 -12.55
N ARG A 140 20.70 -59.05 -12.73
CA ARG A 140 19.49 -59.34 -13.51
C ARG A 140 18.23 -59.06 -12.69
N HIS A 141 18.20 -59.56 -11.46
CA HIS A 141 17.07 -59.34 -10.55
C HIS A 141 16.88 -57.84 -10.26
N ASP A 142 17.96 -57.10 -10.04
CA ASP A 142 17.90 -55.67 -9.78
C ASP A 142 17.32 -54.86 -10.95
N ARG A 143 17.61 -55.28 -12.20
CA ARG A 143 17.02 -54.66 -13.39
C ARG A 143 15.51 -54.86 -13.45
N GLU A 144 15.02 -56.04 -13.09
CA GLU A 144 13.59 -56.34 -13.08
C GLU A 144 12.86 -55.48 -12.02
N VAL A 145 13.44 -55.36 -10.83
CA VAL A 145 12.90 -54.52 -9.74
C VAL A 145 12.80 -53.06 -10.16
N VAL A 146 13.86 -52.50 -10.77
CA VAL A 146 13.86 -51.10 -11.24
C VAL A 146 12.82 -50.89 -12.34
N LEU A 147 12.66 -51.82 -13.28
CA LEU A 147 11.68 -51.71 -14.35
C LEU A 147 10.24 -51.76 -13.82
N VAL A 148 9.97 -52.62 -12.84
CA VAL A 148 8.66 -52.66 -12.16
C VAL A 148 8.38 -51.32 -11.50
N ASN A 149 9.33 -50.77 -10.73
CA ASN A 149 9.14 -49.50 -10.01
C ASN A 149 8.83 -48.34 -10.96
N LEU A 150 9.50 -48.27 -12.12
CA LEU A 150 9.23 -47.25 -13.15
C LEU A 150 7.85 -47.41 -13.78
N ALA A 151 7.40 -48.65 -14.04
CA ALA A 151 6.09 -48.92 -14.60
C ALA A 151 4.95 -48.53 -13.62
N THR A 152 5.09 -48.85 -12.33
CA THR A 152 4.09 -48.48 -11.30
C THR A 152 3.97 -46.97 -11.16
N TYR A 153 5.08 -46.23 -11.23
CA TYR A 153 5.06 -44.78 -11.14
C TYR A 153 4.39 -44.12 -12.36
N SER A 154 4.59 -44.67 -13.56
CA SER A 154 3.96 -44.15 -14.79
C SER A 154 2.43 -44.35 -14.83
N THR A 155 1.91 -45.34 -14.12
CA THR A 155 0.48 -45.68 -14.08
C THR A 155 -0.28 -44.99 -12.95
N GLY A 156 0.40 -44.58 -11.86
CA GLY A 156 -0.20 -43.76 -10.80
C GLY A 156 -0.42 -42.29 -11.16
N ALA A 157 0.32 -41.75 -12.14
CA ALA A 157 0.23 -40.35 -12.55
C ALA A 157 -0.99 -40.00 -13.44
N THR A 158 -1.77 -40.99 -13.91
CA THR A 158 -2.92 -40.78 -14.80
C THR A 158 -4.29 -40.92 -14.11
N ALA A 159 -4.35 -41.21 -12.82
CA ALA A 159 -5.60 -41.39 -12.07
C ALA A 159 -6.12 -40.13 -11.33
N SER A 160 -5.43 -38.98 -11.44
CA SER A 160 -5.84 -37.72 -10.75
C SER A 160 -6.48 -36.66 -11.67
N ALA A 161 -7.07 -37.06 -12.80
CA ALA A 161 -7.67 -36.11 -13.73
C ALA A 161 -9.04 -36.53 -14.27
N LEU A 162 -10.04 -36.79 -13.40
CA LEU A 162 -11.46 -36.69 -13.75
C LEU A 162 -12.33 -36.41 -12.50
N PRO A 163 -12.92 -35.22 -12.34
CA PRO A 163 -14.11 -35.08 -11.51
C PRO A 163 -15.33 -35.62 -12.27
N VAL A 164 -15.86 -36.77 -11.82
CA VAL A 164 -17.19 -37.24 -12.21
C VAL A 164 -18.23 -36.33 -11.53
N SER A 165 -18.95 -35.56 -12.35
CA SER A 165 -20.16 -34.83 -11.95
C SER A 165 -21.34 -35.78 -12.06
N SER A 166 -22.15 -35.85 -11.01
CA SER A 166 -23.43 -36.56 -10.96
C SER A 166 -24.54 -35.69 -11.55
N ASP A 167 -25.22 -36.19 -12.58
CA ASP A 167 -26.68 -36.16 -12.81
C ASP A 167 -27.03 -37.01 -14.04
#